data_AF-A0AAE0A6A5-F1
#
_entry.id   AF-A0AAE0A6A5-F1
#
_cell.length_a   1.000
_cell.length_b   1.000
_cell.length_c   1.000
_cell.angle_alpha   90.00
_cell.angle_beta   90.00
_cell.angle_gamma   90.00
#
_symmetry.space_group_name_H-M   'P 1'
#
loop_
_entity.id
_entity.type
_entity.pdbx_description
1 polymer ?
#
loop_
_entity_poly.entity_id
_entity_poly.type
_entity_poly.pdbx_seq_one_letter_code
_entity_poly.pdbx_strand_id
1 'polypeptide(L)'
;MNPWSDEPIPKHTGQTIKIRVETSGKDDESDIPFVDQFMHTQFPERFRMLTIEQYKETRDPKEYIRRFRNVMVQYTLNYWLICLTLQQTFGDLTFRWFGRLPSRSISIFSGFRKAFVRQFMRSVKRMKSLAHLSNLKQENNETLKKYLTRFGKEVAHVKDANDVAITAVFTNGLQSERLSFNPWRD
;
A
#
# COMPACT_ATOMS: atom_id res chain seq x y z
N MET A 1 34.01 47.55 15.85
CA MET A 1 34.62 46.59 14.90
C MET A 1 34.28 45.20 15.38
N ASN A 2 33.42 44.47 14.66
CA ASN A 2 32.99 43.12 15.02
C ASN A 2 33.76 42.10 14.16
N PRO A 3 34.47 41.11 14.72
CA PRO A 3 35.41 40.26 13.98
C PRO A 3 34.77 39.14 13.13
N TRP A 4 33.44 39.14 12.97
CA TRP A 4 32.69 38.02 12.38
C TRP A 4 31.88 38.41 11.14
N SER A 5 32.37 39.38 10.37
CA SER A 5 31.61 39.95 9.24
C SER A 5 32.01 39.38 7.87
N ASP A 6 33.00 38.47 7.79
CA ASP A 6 33.61 38.03 6.53
C ASP A 6 33.62 36.50 6.34
N GLU A 7 32.62 35.77 6.82
CA GLU A 7 32.39 34.40 6.32
C GLU A 7 31.47 34.44 5.09
N PRO A 8 31.89 33.89 3.94
CA PRO A 8 31.04 33.81 2.77
C PRO A 8 29.84 32.91 3.07
N ILE A 9 28.63 33.46 2.94
CA ILE A 9 27.37 32.72 3.07
C ILE A 9 27.45 31.48 2.16
N PRO A 10 27.30 30.25 2.70
CA PRO A 10 27.32 29.04 1.90
C PRO A 10 26.26 29.15 0.81
N LYS A 11 26.68 29.07 -0.45
CA LYS A 11 25.73 28.97 -1.57
C LYS A 11 24.94 27.68 -1.38
N HIS A 12 23.70 27.80 -0.93
CA HIS A 12 22.78 26.68 -0.73
C HIS A 12 22.48 26.03 -2.08
N THR A 13 23.24 24.99 -2.43
CA THR A 13 22.88 24.04 -3.49
C THR A 13 21.78 23.14 -2.93
N GLY A 14 20.54 23.62 -2.99
CA GLY A 14 19.37 22.78 -2.73
C GLY A 14 19.44 21.55 -3.63
N GLN A 15 19.52 20.36 -3.02
CA GLN A 15 19.59 19.12 -3.77
C GLN A 15 18.25 18.91 -4.47
N THR A 16 18.23 19.13 -5.77
CA THR A 16 17.07 18.82 -6.61
C THR A 16 16.99 17.31 -6.75
N ILE A 17 16.14 16.67 -5.95
CA ILE A 17 15.76 15.28 -6.21
C ILE A 17 14.85 15.32 -7.44
N LYS A 18 15.41 14.97 -8.59
CA LYS A 18 14.63 14.70 -9.79
C LYS A 18 13.72 13.51 -9.47
N ILE A 19 12.43 13.79 -9.36
CA ILE A 19 11.42 12.75 -9.34
C ILE A 19 11.60 11.96 -10.63
N ARG A 20 11.95 10.68 -10.54
CA ARG A 20 11.87 9.78 -11.70
C ARG A 20 10.40 9.52 -11.95
N VAL A 21 9.75 10.48 -12.61
CA VAL A 21 8.54 10.19 -13.36
C VAL A 21 9.04 9.47 -14.60
N GLU A 22 8.83 8.16 -14.71
CA GLU A 22 8.95 7.50 -16.01
C GLU A 22 7.76 7.94 -16.86
N THR A 23 7.76 9.20 -17.28
CA THR A 23 6.95 9.67 -18.40
C THR A 23 7.69 9.27 -19.66
N SER A 24 7.21 8.19 -20.26
CA SER A 24 7.48 7.93 -21.67
C SER A 24 6.85 9.08 -22.48
N GLY A 25 7.67 9.82 -23.23
CA GLY A 25 7.20 10.82 -24.17
C GLY A 25 6.97 12.20 -23.57
N LYS A 26 7.26 13.22 -24.39
CA LYS A 26 7.15 14.65 -24.10
C LYS A 26 5.67 15.05 -23.98
N ASP A 27 5.43 16.05 -23.15
CA ASP A 27 4.15 16.76 -22.93
C ASP A 27 3.13 15.97 -22.09
N ASP A 28 3.16 16.14 -20.76
CA ASP A 28 1.95 16.00 -19.91
C ASP A 28 2.21 16.47 -18.46
N GLU A 29 2.43 17.77 -18.28
CA GLU A 29 2.17 18.43 -16.98
C GLU A 29 0.64 18.48 -16.68
N SER A 30 -0.18 18.13 -17.68
CA SER A 30 -1.65 18.13 -17.70
C SER A 30 -2.31 16.91 -17.02
N ASP A 31 -1.60 15.79 -16.84
CA ASP A 31 -2.21 14.51 -16.46
C ASP A 31 -2.08 14.14 -14.98
N ILE A 32 -1.60 15.07 -14.16
CA ILE A 32 -1.49 14.85 -12.72
C ILE A 32 -2.87 15.09 -12.09
N PRO A 33 -3.38 14.20 -11.23
CA PRO A 33 -4.69 14.38 -10.58
C PRO A 33 -4.74 15.52 -9.55
N PHE A 34 -3.65 16.30 -9.44
CA PHE A 34 -3.47 17.43 -8.56
C PHE A 34 -3.49 18.75 -9.35
N VAL A 35 -3.86 19.84 -8.69
CA VAL A 35 -3.96 21.19 -9.28
C VAL A 35 -2.60 21.91 -9.32
N ASP A 36 -2.35 22.72 -10.36
CA ASP A 36 -1.05 23.37 -10.63
C ASP A 36 -0.54 24.30 -9.52
N GLN A 37 -1.45 24.92 -8.76
CA GLN A 37 -1.12 25.95 -7.76
C GLN A 37 -0.22 25.46 -6.61
N PHE A 38 0.12 24.17 -6.61
CA PHE A 38 0.78 23.45 -5.51
C PHE A 38 2.13 22.80 -5.93
N MET A 39 2.53 22.94 -7.20
CA MET A 39 3.74 22.33 -7.79
C MET A 39 5.06 22.97 -7.33
N HIS A 40 5.03 24.11 -6.63
CA HIS A 40 6.24 24.82 -6.16
C HIS A 40 6.66 24.50 -4.73
N THR A 41 6.17 23.40 -4.16
CA THR A 41 6.41 23.07 -2.76
C THR A 41 7.80 22.46 -2.54
N GLN A 42 8.63 23.10 -1.73
CA GLN A 42 9.93 22.56 -1.32
C GLN A 42 9.77 21.61 -0.13
N PHE A 43 10.46 20.46 -0.19
CA PHE A 43 10.57 19.56 0.96
C PHE A 43 11.42 20.23 2.05
N PRO A 44 11.06 20.12 3.35
CA PRO A 44 11.92 20.59 4.43
C PRO A 44 13.31 19.95 4.37
N GLU A 45 14.38 20.68 4.71
CA GLU A 45 15.79 20.20 4.68
C GLU A 45 16.03 18.91 5.49
N ARG A 46 15.16 18.61 6.47
CA ARG A 46 15.24 17.40 7.31
C ARG A 46 14.19 16.35 6.96
N PHE A 47 13.51 16.48 5.83
CA PHE A 47 12.58 15.47 5.35
C PHE A 47 13.37 14.25 4.88
N ARG A 48 13.72 13.39 5.84
CA ARG A 48 14.19 12.04 5.52
C ARG A 48 13.02 11.32 4.89
N MET A 49 13.26 10.65 3.77
CA MET A 49 12.28 9.77 3.14
C MET A 49 11.82 8.77 4.22
N LEU A 50 10.63 9.03 4.76
CA LEU A 50 10.13 8.26 5.88
C LEU A 50 9.99 6.83 5.38
N THR A 51 10.54 5.88 6.13
CA THR A 51 10.32 4.44 5.89
C THR A 51 8.89 4.09 6.31
N ILE A 52 7.92 4.70 5.65
CA ILE A 52 6.50 4.44 5.87
C ILE A 52 6.19 3.14 5.16
N GLU A 53 5.55 2.23 5.89
CA GLU A 53 5.10 0.98 5.30
C GLU A 53 4.13 1.23 4.14
N GLN A 54 4.37 0.50 3.05
CA GLN A 54 3.50 0.50 1.89
C GLN A 54 2.06 0.12 2.30
N TYR A 55 1.07 0.77 1.70
CA TYR A 55 -0.32 0.41 1.89
C TYR A 55 -0.58 -0.97 1.29
N LYS A 56 -1.02 -1.90 2.16
CA LYS A 56 -1.56 -3.19 1.74
C LYS A 56 -3.07 -3.04 1.57
N GLU A 57 -3.61 -3.51 0.45
CA GLU A 57 -5.04 -3.40 0.13
C GLU A 57 -5.94 -4.20 1.12
N THR A 58 -5.33 -5.04 1.95
CA THR A 58 -5.97 -5.75 3.06
C THR A 58 -6.09 -4.93 4.34
N ARG A 59 -5.46 -3.75 4.41
CA ARG A 59 -5.55 -2.87 5.60
C ARG A 59 -6.72 -1.93 5.49
N ASP A 60 -7.30 -1.60 6.63
CA ASP A 60 -8.33 -0.57 6.72
C ASP A 60 -7.77 0.78 6.21
N PRO A 61 -8.31 1.34 5.10
CA PRO A 61 -7.78 2.56 4.51
C PRO A 61 -7.98 3.79 5.39
N LYS A 62 -9.00 3.81 6.27
CA LYS A 62 -9.20 4.91 7.22
C LYS A 62 -8.10 4.90 8.28
N GLU A 63 -7.82 3.72 8.84
CA GLU A 63 -6.77 3.54 9.85
C GLU A 63 -5.39 3.83 9.26
N TYR A 64 -5.14 3.37 8.03
CA TYR A 64 -3.91 3.68 7.32
C TYR A 64 -3.68 5.18 7.14
N ILE A 65 -4.66 5.91 6.59
CA ILE A 65 -4.56 7.36 6.40
C ILE A 65 -4.40 8.09 7.75
N ARG A 66 -5.07 7.62 8.81
CA ARG A 66 -4.95 8.21 10.15
C ARG A 66 -3.52 8.07 10.69
N ARG A 67 -2.94 6.87 10.64
CA ARG A 67 -1.55 6.62 11.06
C ARG A 67 -0.57 7.43 10.23
N PHE A 68 -0.73 7.40 8.90
CA PHE A 68 0.08 8.16 7.97
C PHE A 68 0.07 9.65 8.31
N ARG A 69 -1.12 10.23 8.50
CA ARG A 69 -1.26 11.64 8.88
C ARG A 69 -0.57 11.95 10.20
N ASN A 70 -0.73 11.10 11.21
CA ASN A 70 -0.11 11.30 12.53
C ASN A 70 1.42 11.34 12.46
N VAL A 71 2.03 10.56 11.56
CA VAL A 71 3.46 10.64 11.27
C VAL A 71 3.77 11.94 10.53
N MET A 72 3.05 12.23 9.45
CA MET A 72 3.36 13.38 8.59
C MET A 72 3.25 14.73 9.30
N VAL A 73 2.30 14.91 10.23
CA VAL A 73 2.14 16.18 10.96
C VAL A 73 3.34 16.52 11.86
N GLN A 74 4.22 15.55 12.15
CA GLN A 74 5.48 15.79 12.86
C GLN A 74 6.53 16.48 11.96
N TYR A 75 6.37 16.40 10.64
CA TYR A 75 7.31 16.91 9.64
C TYR A 75 6.75 18.10 8.87
N THR A 76 5.45 18.10 8.59
CA THR A 76 4.81 19.13 7.78
C THR A 76 3.31 19.23 8.02
N LEU A 77 2.79 20.45 7.94
CA LEU A 77 1.35 20.71 7.82
C LEU A 77 0.94 20.99 6.37
N ASN A 78 1.90 20.93 5.44
CA ASN A 78 1.63 21.13 4.03
C ASN A 78 0.91 19.90 3.44
N TYR A 79 -0.40 20.04 3.22
CA TYR A 79 -1.25 18.97 2.70
C TYR A 79 -0.80 18.40 1.35
N TRP A 80 -0.07 19.18 0.54
CA TRP A 80 0.49 18.71 -0.72
C TRP A 80 1.60 17.70 -0.48
N LEU A 81 2.56 18.07 0.37
CA LEU A 81 3.66 17.20 0.76
C LEU A 81 3.14 15.92 1.43
N ILE A 82 2.04 16.02 2.18
CA ILE A 82 1.33 14.85 2.72
C ILE A 82 0.81 13.94 1.60
N CYS A 83 0.16 14.49 0.56
CA CYS A 83 -0.36 13.69 -0.55
C CYS A 83 0.75 13.06 -1.39
N LEU A 84 1.82 13.81 -1.70
CA LEU A 84 2.97 13.29 -2.44
C LEU A 84 3.68 12.18 -1.68
N THR A 85 3.88 12.36 -0.37
CA THR A 85 4.50 11.32 0.45
C THR A 85 3.60 10.10 0.55
N LEU A 86 2.29 10.28 0.59
CA LEU A 86 1.32 9.18 0.61
C LEU A 86 1.34 8.40 -0.70
N GLN A 87 1.56 9.07 -1.83
CA GLN A 87 1.73 8.40 -3.11
C GLN A 87 2.95 7.46 -3.14
N GLN A 88 4.03 7.82 -2.45
CA GLN A 88 5.24 6.98 -2.37
C GLN A 88 5.00 5.66 -1.62
N THR A 89 3.93 5.58 -0.83
CA THR A 89 3.60 4.37 -0.06
C THR A 89 2.60 3.47 -0.78
N PHE A 90 2.27 3.74 -2.04
CA PHE A 90 1.32 2.90 -2.78
C PHE A 90 1.95 1.61 -3.29
N GLY A 91 1.21 0.50 -3.15
CA GLY A 91 1.40 -0.71 -3.94
C GLY A 91 0.96 -0.53 -5.39
N ASP A 92 1.31 -1.48 -6.26
CA ASP A 92 1.02 -1.42 -7.70
C ASP A 92 -0.46 -1.21 -8.03
N LEU A 93 -1.37 -1.84 -7.27
CA LEU A 93 -2.81 -1.68 -7.47
C LEU A 93 -3.27 -0.27 -7.08
N THR A 94 -2.74 0.22 -5.95
CA THR A 94 -3.06 1.54 -5.44
C THR A 94 -2.53 2.65 -6.33
N PHE A 95 -1.30 2.49 -6.84
CA PHE A 95 -0.68 3.40 -7.80
C PHE A 95 -1.43 3.43 -9.14
N ARG A 96 -1.82 2.27 -9.68
CA ARG A 96 -2.65 2.20 -10.89
C ARG A 96 -4.02 2.85 -10.74
N TRP A 97 -4.66 2.70 -9.57
CA TRP A 97 -5.90 3.42 -9.30
C TRP A 97 -5.69 4.93 -9.27
N PHE A 98 -4.60 5.38 -8.63
CA PHE A 98 -4.27 6.79 -8.51
C PHE A 98 -4.09 7.45 -9.88
N GLY A 99 -3.39 6.79 -10.82
CA GLY A 99 -3.22 7.28 -12.20
C GLY A 99 -4.49 7.28 -13.05
N ARG A 100 -5.62 6.73 -12.58
CA ARG A 100 -6.93 6.79 -13.27
C ARG A 100 -7.83 7.90 -12.73
N LEU A 101 -7.40 8.62 -11.71
CA LEU A 101 -8.17 9.74 -11.19
C LEU A 101 -8.17 10.86 -12.24
N PRO A 102 -9.29 11.57 -12.44
CA PRO A 102 -9.32 12.68 -13.40
C PRO A 102 -8.27 13.75 -13.03
N SER A 103 -7.65 14.36 -14.04
CA SER A 103 -6.70 15.45 -13.85
C SER A 103 -7.30 16.53 -12.96
N ARG A 104 -6.50 17.08 -12.04
CA ARG A 104 -6.90 18.16 -11.12
C ARG A 104 -8.12 17.85 -10.21
N SER A 105 -8.54 16.59 -10.09
CA SER A 105 -9.70 16.19 -9.27
C SER A 105 -9.44 16.24 -7.76
N ILE A 106 -8.18 16.29 -7.34
CA ILE A 106 -7.77 16.35 -5.94
C ILE A 106 -7.17 17.72 -5.65
N SER A 107 -7.99 18.62 -5.10
CA SER A 107 -7.57 19.96 -4.70
C SER A 107 -7.04 20.04 -3.27
N ILE A 108 -7.47 19.13 -2.38
CA ILE A 108 -7.08 19.11 -0.96
C ILE A 108 -6.99 17.66 -0.44
N PHE A 109 -6.21 17.46 0.62
CA PHE A 109 -6.04 16.15 1.29
C PHE A 109 -7.38 15.52 1.71
N SER A 110 -8.39 16.32 2.07
CA SER A 110 -9.70 15.78 2.44
C SER A 110 -10.43 15.13 1.25
N GLY A 111 -10.24 15.67 0.03
CA GLY A 111 -10.73 15.11 -1.22
C GLY A 111 -10.03 13.80 -1.56
N PHE A 112 -8.69 13.80 -1.48
CA PHE A 112 -7.87 12.60 -1.63
C PHE A 112 -8.34 11.48 -0.68
N ARG A 113 -8.44 11.77 0.62
CA ARG A 113 -8.87 10.82 1.65
C ARG A 113 -10.23 10.21 1.32
N LYS A 114 -11.19 11.03 0.89
CA LYS A 114 -12.54 10.54 0.53
C LYS A 114 -12.48 9.58 -0.65
N ALA A 115 -11.72 9.90 -1.69
CA ALA A 115 -11.57 9.05 -2.88
C ALA A 115 -10.87 7.72 -2.52
N PHE A 116 -9.77 7.79 -1.77
CA PHE A 116 -9.00 6.63 -1.33
C PHE A 116 -9.85 5.67 -0.47
N VAL A 117 -10.51 6.20 0.56
CA VAL A 117 -11.40 5.42 1.43
C VAL A 117 -12.53 4.81 0.60
N ARG A 118 -13.16 5.56 -0.31
CA ARG A 118 -14.24 5.04 -1.15
C ARG A 118 -13.77 3.87 -2.02
N GLN A 119 -12.58 3.96 -2.59
CA GLN A 119 -12.00 2.91 -3.44
C GLN A 119 -11.70 1.64 -2.65
N PHE A 120 -10.92 1.75 -1.57
CA PHE A 120 -10.35 0.58 -0.91
C PHE A 120 -11.22 0.00 0.22
N MET A 121 -12.20 0.76 0.76
CA MET A 121 -13.11 0.21 1.77
C MET A 121 -13.96 -0.93 1.24
N ARG A 122 -14.29 -0.95 -0.06
CA ARG A 122 -15.05 -2.05 -0.66
C ARG A 122 -14.24 -3.34 -0.65
N SER A 123 -12.94 -3.25 -0.93
CA SER A 123 -12.02 -4.40 -0.87
C SER A 123 -11.91 -4.93 0.56
N VAL A 124 -11.75 -4.04 1.55
CA VAL A 124 -11.69 -4.42 2.97
C VAL A 124 -12.96 -5.13 3.43
N LYS A 125 -14.14 -4.64 3.04
CA LYS A 125 -15.43 -5.27 3.40
C LYS A 125 -15.61 -6.68 2.83
N ARG A 126 -14.92 -7.00 1.73
CA ARG A 126 -14.98 -8.34 1.10
C ARG A 126 -13.94 -9.29 1.66
N MET A 127 -13.04 -8.82 2.53
CA MET A 127 -12.07 -9.69 3.16
C MET A 127 -12.73 -10.65 4.14
N LYS A 128 -12.16 -11.84 4.20
CA LYS A 128 -12.59 -12.96 5.02
C LYS A 128 -11.70 -13.03 6.27
N SER A 129 -12.22 -13.67 7.31
CA SER A 129 -11.45 -13.93 8.53
C SER A 129 -10.61 -15.20 8.36
N LEU A 130 -9.61 -15.35 9.23
CA LEU A 130 -8.88 -16.62 9.34
C LEU A 130 -9.81 -17.79 9.72
N ALA A 131 -10.86 -17.53 10.51
CA ALA A 131 -11.88 -18.51 10.86
C ALA A 131 -12.69 -19.00 9.64
N HIS A 132 -12.91 -18.15 8.64
CA HIS A 132 -13.47 -18.60 7.37
C HIS A 132 -12.51 -19.54 6.64
N LEU A 133 -11.21 -19.20 6.62
CA LEU A 133 -10.18 -20.03 6.00
C LEU A 133 -10.06 -21.41 6.67
N SER A 134 -10.23 -21.51 8.00
CA SER A 134 -10.16 -22.80 8.74
C SER A 134 -11.26 -23.79 8.40
N ASN A 135 -12.37 -23.31 7.83
CA ASN A 135 -13.46 -24.16 7.37
C ASN A 135 -13.18 -24.79 6.00
N LEU A 136 -12.14 -24.35 5.28
CA LEU A 136 -11.73 -24.99 4.04
C LEU A 136 -10.98 -26.27 4.38
N LYS A 137 -11.63 -27.40 4.10
CA LYS A 137 -11.03 -28.74 4.15
C LYS A 137 -10.90 -29.27 2.73
N GLN A 138 -9.87 -30.05 2.48
CA GLN A 138 -9.77 -30.87 1.29
C GLN A 138 -10.92 -31.88 1.31
N GLU A 139 -11.65 -31.99 0.20
CA GLU A 139 -12.79 -32.91 0.07
C GLU A 139 -12.35 -34.35 -0.26
N ASN A 140 -13.18 -35.35 0.05
CA ASN A 140 -12.85 -36.79 -0.04
C ASN A 140 -12.35 -37.25 -1.44
N ASN A 141 -12.75 -36.53 -2.48
CA ASN A 141 -12.38 -36.82 -3.88
C ASN A 141 -11.63 -35.66 -4.53
N GLU A 142 -11.13 -34.71 -3.74
CA GLU A 142 -10.41 -33.54 -4.23
C GLU A 142 -8.91 -33.80 -4.25
N THR A 143 -8.29 -33.60 -5.41
CA THR A 143 -6.83 -33.65 -5.52
C THR A 143 -6.19 -32.50 -4.75
N LEU A 144 -4.99 -32.74 -4.21
CA LEU A 144 -4.23 -31.71 -3.49
C LEU A 144 -4.05 -30.43 -4.33
N LYS A 145 -3.83 -30.56 -5.64
CA LYS A 145 -3.71 -29.42 -6.56
C LYS A 145 -4.99 -28.57 -6.61
N LYS A 146 -6.15 -29.22 -6.65
CA LYS A 146 -7.45 -28.53 -6.70
C LYS A 146 -7.76 -27.86 -5.36
N TYR A 147 -7.46 -28.54 -4.25
CA TYR A 147 -7.53 -27.96 -2.90
C TYR A 147 -6.61 -26.73 -2.77
N LEU A 148 -5.33 -26.84 -3.13
CA LEU A 148 -4.37 -25.73 -3.07
C LEU A 148 -4.83 -24.53 -3.91
N THR A 149 -5.40 -24.77 -5.08
CA THR A 149 -5.94 -23.72 -5.95
C THR A 149 -7.10 -22.97 -5.29
N ARG A 150 -8.03 -23.68 -4.64
CA ARG A 150 -9.12 -23.05 -3.87
C ARG A 150 -8.59 -22.31 -2.65
N PHE A 151 -7.73 -22.96 -1.88
CA PHE A 151 -7.14 -22.41 -0.67
C PHE A 151 -6.38 -21.11 -0.98
N GLY A 152 -5.55 -21.09 -2.01
CA GLY A 152 -4.80 -19.90 -2.44
C GLY A 152 -5.71 -18.73 -2.85
N LYS A 153 -6.82 -19.01 -3.55
CA LYS A 153 -7.82 -17.97 -3.87
C LYS A 153 -8.43 -17.36 -2.61
N GLU A 154 -8.70 -18.18 -1.60
CA GLU A 154 -9.32 -17.72 -0.36
C GLU A 154 -8.31 -16.97 0.53
N VAL A 155 -7.05 -17.41 0.59
CA VAL A 155 -5.95 -16.73 1.30
C VAL A 155 -5.77 -15.29 0.82
N ALA A 156 -5.85 -15.04 -0.49
CA ALA A 156 -5.73 -13.69 -1.06
C ALA A 156 -6.80 -12.71 -0.56
N HIS A 157 -7.87 -13.23 0.04
CA HIS A 157 -8.95 -12.44 0.61
C HIS A 157 -8.95 -12.43 2.15
N VAL A 158 -7.96 -13.00 2.83
CA VAL A 158 -7.90 -12.99 4.30
C VAL A 158 -7.23 -11.71 4.80
N LYS A 159 -7.87 -11.05 5.78
CA LYS A 159 -7.33 -9.85 6.43
C LYS A 159 -6.09 -10.20 7.27
N ASP A 160 -5.04 -9.39 7.16
CA ASP A 160 -3.83 -9.46 8.00
C ASP A 160 -3.26 -10.88 8.16
N ALA A 161 -3.19 -11.61 7.04
CA ALA A 161 -2.77 -13.00 7.04
C ALA A 161 -1.28 -13.13 7.43
N ASN A 162 -1.01 -13.93 8.47
CA ASN A 162 0.34 -14.32 8.88
C ASN A 162 0.64 -15.71 8.31
N ASP A 163 1.78 -15.86 7.63
CA ASP A 163 2.19 -17.10 6.95
C ASP A 163 2.17 -18.33 7.88
N VAL A 164 2.54 -18.15 9.17
CA VAL A 164 2.48 -19.22 10.17
C VAL A 164 1.04 -19.69 10.40
N ALA A 165 0.10 -18.75 10.52
CA ALA A 165 -1.31 -19.05 10.73
C ALA A 165 -1.96 -19.65 9.48
N ILE A 166 -1.61 -19.15 8.29
CA ILE A 166 -2.06 -19.69 7.01
C ILE A 166 -1.59 -21.14 6.86
N THR A 167 -0.32 -21.41 7.17
CA THR A 167 0.26 -22.75 7.08
C THR A 167 -0.43 -23.71 8.04
N ALA A 168 -0.68 -23.32 9.29
CA ALA A 168 -1.40 -24.14 10.25
C ALA A 168 -2.84 -24.43 9.81
N VAL A 169 -3.53 -23.44 9.23
CA VAL A 169 -4.88 -23.63 8.69
C VAL A 169 -4.87 -24.55 7.47
N PHE A 170 -3.89 -24.40 6.59
CA PHE A 170 -3.71 -25.25 5.41
C PHE A 170 -3.50 -26.72 5.80
N THR A 171 -2.56 -26.99 6.72
CA THR A 171 -2.22 -28.36 7.15
C THR A 171 -3.37 -29.02 7.88
N ASN A 172 -4.07 -28.30 8.77
CA ASN A 172 -5.29 -28.77 9.41
C ASN A 172 -6.43 -29.03 8.43
N GLY A 173 -6.37 -28.47 7.22
CA GLY A 173 -7.36 -28.67 6.17
C GLY A 173 -7.08 -29.87 5.27
N LEU A 174 -5.89 -30.46 5.32
CA LEU A 174 -5.55 -31.63 4.53
C LEU A 174 -6.33 -32.85 5.00
N GLN A 175 -6.70 -33.71 4.05
CA GLN A 175 -7.24 -35.01 4.42
C GLN A 175 -6.11 -35.89 4.95
N SER A 176 -6.22 -36.25 6.22
CA SER A 176 -5.46 -37.37 6.76
C SER A 176 -6.11 -38.65 6.21
N GLU A 177 -5.78 -39.05 4.98
CA GLU A 177 -5.70 -40.46 4.57
C GLU A 177 -5.40 -40.66 3.08
N ARG A 178 -4.11 -40.91 2.79
CA ARG A 178 -3.70 -41.93 1.81
C ARG A 178 -2.40 -42.63 2.24
N LEU A 179 -2.19 -42.76 3.56
CA LEU A 179 -1.11 -43.56 4.14
C LEU A 179 -1.60 -44.87 4.78
N SER A 180 -2.89 -45.20 4.69
CA SER A 180 -3.36 -46.57 4.88
C SER A 180 -3.10 -47.39 3.61
N PHE A 181 -1.82 -47.52 3.22
CA PHE A 181 -1.42 -48.66 2.41
C PHE A 181 -1.59 -49.88 3.32
N ASN A 182 -2.70 -50.60 3.16
CA ASN A 182 -2.93 -51.86 3.85
C ASN A 182 -2.34 -52.96 2.96
N PRO A 183 -1.17 -53.53 3.28
CA PRO A 183 -0.50 -54.52 2.43
C PRO A 183 -1.22 -55.88 2.40
N TRP A 184 -2.34 -56.01 3.11
CA TRP A 184 -3.01 -57.28 3.41
C TRP A 184 -4.42 -57.39 2.83
N ARG A 185 -4.74 -56.67 1.76
CA ARG A 185 -5.98 -56.90 1.00
C ARG A 185 -5.65 -57.51 -0.37
N ASP A 186 -5.89 -58.83 -0.38
CA ASP A 186 -5.97 -59.84 -1.45
C ASP A 186 -4.73 -60.10 -2.32
#